data_AF-A0A173XWS7-F1
#
_entry.id   AF-A0A173XWS7-F1
#
_cell.length_a   1.000
_cell.length_b   1.000
_cell.length_c   1.000
_cell.angle_alpha   90.00
_cell.angle_beta   90.00
_cell.angle_gamma   90.00
#
_symmetry.space_group_name_H-M   'P 1'
#
loop_
_entity.id
_entity.type
_entity.pdbx_description
1 polymer ?
#
loop_
_entity_poly.entity_id
_entity_poly.type
_entity_poly.pdbx_seq_one_letter_code
_entity_poly.pdbx_strand_id
1 'polypeptide(L)'
;MRSKTDFYRLFFEQLARRGFDVKRSQSSDYIADIYFKSQLVAYFSKADTVIQNPFVTVKDKLIRLINDTAQNTANKAGICRDCPYTDANERLPNGSYKLAEYNGVTLACKEHHLFGYVFSTYRTAPDSGEMVARQIFYNKEFAPPKYFICY
;
A
#
# COMPACT_ATOMS: atom_id res chain seq x y z
N MET A 1 11.62 -3.04 -3.08
CA MET A 1 11.22 -2.41 -1.80
C MET A 1 11.03 -3.52 -0.76
N ARG A 2 11.59 -3.42 0.45
CA ARG A 2 11.61 -4.53 1.43
C ARG A 2 10.45 -4.46 2.43
N SER A 3 9.98 -3.26 2.76
CA SER A 3 8.88 -3.06 3.70
C SER A 3 7.97 -1.90 3.31
N LYS A 4 6.77 -1.82 3.89
CA LYS A 4 5.91 -0.63 3.78
C LYS A 4 6.54 0.64 4.36
N THR A 5 7.43 0.49 5.34
CA THR A 5 8.14 1.63 5.93
C THR A 5 9.10 2.28 4.93
N ASP A 6 9.69 1.48 4.02
CA ASP A 6 10.50 2.01 2.91
C ASP A 6 9.64 2.88 1.98
N PHE A 7 8.39 2.46 1.73
CA PHE A 7 7.45 3.25 0.94
C PHE A 7 7.17 4.60 1.60
N TYR A 8 6.84 4.63 2.90
CA TYR A 8 6.55 5.89 3.59
C TYR A 8 7.72 6.86 3.49
N ARG A 9 8.95 6.37 3.70
CA ARG A 9 10.14 7.20 3.59
C ARG A 9 10.26 7.81 2.19
N LEU A 10 10.18 6.99 1.14
CA LEU A 10 10.26 7.47 -0.25
C LEU A 10 9.11 8.43 -0.57
N PHE A 11 7.90 8.11 -0.15
CA PHE A 11 6.71 8.91 -0.39
C PHE A 11 6.81 10.30 0.27
N PHE A 12 7.19 10.33 1.55
CA PHE A 12 7.36 11.59 2.29
C PHE A 12 8.53 12.42 1.74
N GLU A 13 9.63 11.79 1.31
CA GLU A 13 10.72 12.47 0.60
C GLU A 13 10.22 13.10 -0.73
N GLN A 14 9.38 12.39 -1.49
CA GLN A 14 8.80 12.92 -2.73
C GLN A 14 7.77 14.03 -2.50
N LEU A 15 7.04 14.00 -1.38
CA LEU A 15 6.15 15.09 -0.96
C LEU A 15 6.97 16.33 -0.57
N ALA A 16 8.04 16.15 0.19
CA ALA A 16 8.94 17.25 0.57
C ALA A 16 9.49 17.99 -0.66
N ARG A 17 9.91 17.24 -1.69
CA ARG A 17 10.36 17.80 -2.97
C ARG A 17 9.29 18.58 -3.74
N ARG A 18 8.01 18.37 -3.43
CA ARG A 18 6.87 19.11 -4.01
C ARG A 18 6.38 20.26 -3.14
N GLY A 19 7.11 20.62 -2.09
CA GLY A 19 6.81 21.75 -1.22
C GLY A 19 5.86 21.44 -0.07
N PHE A 20 5.60 20.16 0.21
CA PHE A 20 4.94 19.75 1.44
C PHE A 20 5.96 19.67 2.58
N ASP A 21 5.51 19.89 3.81
CA ASP A 21 6.29 19.63 5.01
C ASP A 21 5.60 18.47 5.75
N VAL A 22 6.33 17.36 5.97
CA VAL A 22 5.77 16.14 6.56
C VAL A 22 6.40 15.95 7.93
N LYS A 23 5.57 15.94 8.97
CA LYS A 23 6.00 15.81 10.36
C LYS A 23 5.42 14.56 10.98
N ARG A 24 6.10 13.98 11.95
CA ARG A 24 5.52 12.90 12.76
C ARG A 24 4.30 13.44 13.50
N SER A 25 3.17 12.74 13.39
CA SER A 25 1.97 13.17 14.09
C SER A 25 2.11 12.98 15.60
N GLN A 26 1.48 13.89 16.36
CA GLN A 26 1.33 13.75 17.81
C GLN A 26 0.13 12.87 18.19
N SER A 27 -0.81 12.67 17.27
CA SER A 27 -1.95 11.78 17.48
C SER A 27 -1.54 10.31 17.42
N SER A 28 -2.17 9.47 18.25
CA SER A 28 -2.00 8.02 18.17
C SER A 28 -2.55 7.42 16.88
N ASP A 29 -3.45 8.11 16.19
CA ASP A 29 -4.19 7.57 15.05
C ASP A 29 -3.46 7.77 13.72
N TYR A 30 -2.51 8.71 13.71
CA TYR A 30 -1.78 9.13 12.53
C TYR A 30 -0.29 8.85 12.67
N ILE A 31 0.35 8.52 11.55
CA ILE A 31 1.80 8.37 11.42
C ILE A 31 2.42 9.74 11.17
N ALA A 32 1.82 10.54 10.29
CA ALA A 32 2.37 11.82 9.87
C ALA A 32 1.29 12.88 9.61
N ASP A 33 1.66 14.13 9.85
CA ASP A 33 0.91 15.32 9.52
C ASP A 33 1.53 15.97 8.28
N ILE A 34 0.71 16.31 7.28
CA ILE A 34 1.14 16.83 5.99
C ILE A 34 0.72 18.29 5.88
N TYR A 35 1.71 19.18 5.83
CA TYR A 35 1.54 20.62 5.73
C TYR A 35 1.86 21.11 4.31
N PHE A 36 1.15 22.15 3.87
CA PHE A 36 1.50 22.91 2.67
C PHE A 36 1.44 24.40 3.01
N LYS A 37 2.56 25.12 2.83
CA LYS A 37 2.69 26.54 3.22
C LYS A 37 2.21 26.80 4.66
N SER A 38 2.67 25.97 5.61
CA SER A 38 2.32 26.02 7.04
C SER A 38 0.86 25.70 7.40
N GLN A 39 -0.01 25.40 6.44
CA GLN A 39 -1.36 24.90 6.69
C GLN A 39 -1.36 23.37 6.75
N LEU A 40 -1.96 22.79 7.78
CA LEU A 40 -2.15 21.34 7.89
C LEU A 40 -3.24 20.89 6.92
N VAL A 41 -2.87 20.23 5.82
CA VAL A 41 -3.79 19.89 4.73
C VAL A 41 -4.26 18.43 4.77
N ALA A 42 -3.45 17.52 5.32
CA ALA A 42 -3.84 16.11 5.40
C ALA A 42 -3.08 15.39 6.52
N TYR A 43 -3.60 14.21 6.86
CA TYR A 43 -3.01 13.26 7.79
C TYR A 43 -2.68 11.97 7.05
N PHE A 44 -1.60 11.31 7.43
CA PHE A 44 -1.28 9.96 7.00
C PHE A 44 -1.59 8.98 8.13
N SER A 45 -2.59 8.12 7.95
CA SER A 45 -3.08 7.21 9.00
C SER A 45 -2.25 5.94 9.12
N LYS A 46 -2.41 5.23 10.25
CA LYS A 46 -1.87 3.87 10.43
C LYS A 46 -2.49 2.82 9.50
N ALA A 47 -3.64 3.13 8.92
CA ALA A 47 -4.28 2.36 7.86
C ALA A 47 -3.72 2.69 6.46
N ASP A 48 -2.58 3.37 6.41
CA ASP A 48 -1.83 3.70 5.21
C ASP A 48 -2.62 4.65 4.29
N THR A 49 -3.51 5.48 4.83
CA THR A 49 -4.44 6.38 4.12
C THR A 49 -4.12 7.85 4.30
N VAL A 50 -4.21 8.60 3.20
CA VAL A 50 -4.21 10.07 3.23
C VAL A 50 -5.62 10.55 3.53
N ILE A 51 -5.79 11.19 4.69
CA ILE A 51 -7.06 11.74 5.16
C ILE A 51 -6.95 13.26 5.04
N GLN A 52 -7.78 13.87 4.21
CA GLN A 52 -7.85 15.33 4.12
C GLN A 52 -8.26 15.92 5.48
N ASN A 53 -7.66 17.04 5.85
CA ASN A 53 -8.03 17.73 7.07
C ASN A 53 -9.48 18.26 6.98
N PRO A 54 -10.41 17.79 7.84
CA PRO A 54 -11.81 18.20 7.77
C PRO A 54 -12.06 19.62 8.30
N PHE A 55 -11.10 20.19 9.04
CA PHE A 55 -11.26 21.48 9.72
C PHE A 55 -10.81 22.68 8.88
N VAL A 56 -10.24 22.44 7.70
CA VAL A 56 -9.79 23.50 6.80
C VAL A 56 -10.17 23.19 5.37
N THR A 57 -10.43 24.25 4.59
CA THR A 57 -10.64 24.10 3.15
C THR A 57 -9.31 23.77 2.48
N VAL A 58 -9.18 22.53 2.02
CA VAL A 58 -8.03 22.07 1.24
C VAL A 58 -8.43 22.07 -0.23
N LYS A 59 -7.58 22.63 -1.09
CA LYS A 59 -7.81 22.61 -2.53
C LYS A 59 -7.68 21.18 -3.04
N ASP A 60 -8.65 20.71 -3.83
CA ASP A 60 -8.61 19.36 -4.45
C ASP A 60 -7.31 19.09 -5.20
N LYS A 61 -6.75 20.12 -5.84
CA LYS A 61 -5.45 20.02 -6.54
C LYS A 61 -4.32 19.56 -5.62
N LEU A 62 -4.32 19.93 -4.34
CA LEU A 62 -3.31 19.49 -3.38
C LEU A 62 -3.51 18.02 -3.00
N ILE A 63 -4.75 17.59 -2.76
CA ILE A 63 -5.05 16.19 -2.47
C ILE A 63 -4.71 15.29 -3.66
N ARG A 64 -5.07 15.71 -4.88
CA ARG A 64 -4.66 15.03 -6.11
C ARG A 64 -3.14 14.95 -6.22
N LEU A 65 -2.42 16.04 -5.97
CA LEU A 65 -0.95 16.03 -5.99
C LEU A 65 -0.34 15.05 -4.99
N ILE A 66 -0.91 14.93 -3.79
CA ILE A 66 -0.47 13.95 -2.78
C ILE A 66 -0.70 12.53 -3.30
N ASN A 67 -1.89 12.23 -3.82
CA ASN A 67 -2.23 10.92 -4.37
C ASN A 67 -1.36 10.57 -5.59
N ASP A 68 -1.17 11.50 -6.53
CA ASP A 68 -0.30 11.33 -7.69
C ASP A 68 1.16 11.09 -7.25
N THR A 69 1.59 11.72 -6.16
CA THR A 69 2.93 11.51 -5.60
C THR A 69 3.06 10.10 -5.02
N ALA A 70 2.05 9.60 -4.33
CA ALA A 70 2.02 8.24 -3.82
C ALA A 70 2.08 7.22 -4.97
N GLN A 71 1.26 7.43 -6.00
CA GLN A 71 1.23 6.58 -7.19
C GLN A 71 2.57 6.55 -7.93
N ASN A 72 3.18 7.72 -8.16
CA ASN A 72 4.50 7.81 -8.80
C ASN A 72 5.60 7.15 -7.95
N THR A 73 5.50 7.25 -6.63
CA THR A 73 6.43 6.59 -5.70
C THR A 73 6.28 5.07 -5.79
N ALA A 74 5.04 4.58 -5.85
CA ALA A 74 4.74 3.15 -5.98
C ALA A 74 5.32 2.56 -7.27
N ASN A 75 5.12 3.26 -8.39
CA ASN A 75 5.68 2.87 -9.69
C ASN A 75 7.21 2.78 -9.64
N LYS A 76 7.86 3.80 -9.07
CA LYS A 76 9.33 3.82 -8.92
C LYS A 76 9.84 2.74 -7.96
N ALA A 77 9.04 2.33 -6.98
CA ALA A 77 9.37 1.25 -6.05
C ALA A 77 9.15 -0.16 -6.65
N GLY A 78 8.59 -0.25 -7.86
CA GLY A 78 8.29 -1.50 -8.56
C GLY A 78 7.03 -2.21 -8.03
N ILE A 79 6.10 -1.45 -7.43
CA ILE A 79 4.84 -2.00 -6.93
C ILE A 79 3.89 -2.23 -8.11
N CYS A 80 3.23 -3.40 -8.12
CA CYS A 80 2.31 -3.76 -9.20
C CYS A 80 1.08 -2.85 -9.16
N ARG A 81 0.69 -2.36 -10.33
CA ARG A 81 -0.44 -1.44 -10.50
C ARG A 81 -1.53 -1.96 -11.40
N ASP A 82 -1.23 -3.01 -12.16
CA ASP A 82 -2.20 -3.74 -12.94
C ASP A 82 -2.84 -4.81 -12.07
N CYS A 83 -4.16 -4.95 -12.21
CA CYS A 83 -4.92 -5.92 -11.44
C CYS A 83 -4.44 -7.34 -11.80
N PRO A 84 -3.83 -8.09 -10.86
CA PRO A 84 -3.26 -9.39 -11.17
C PRO A 84 -4.30 -10.52 -11.08
N TYR A 85 -5.57 -10.18 -10.87
CA TYR A 85 -6.69 -11.11 -10.76
C TYR A 85 -7.83 -10.70 -11.68
N THR A 86 -8.66 -11.67 -12.01
CA THR A 86 -9.92 -11.50 -12.72
C THR A 86 -11.09 -11.92 -11.83
N ASP A 87 -12.32 -11.75 -12.29
CA ASP A 87 -13.51 -12.18 -11.55
C ASP A 87 -13.58 -13.71 -11.32
N ALA A 88 -12.77 -14.50 -12.03
CA ALA A 88 -12.64 -15.94 -11.82
C ALA A 88 -11.82 -16.30 -10.56
N ASN A 89 -11.04 -15.36 -10.02
CA ASN A 89 -10.23 -15.61 -8.83
C ASN A 89 -11.09 -15.64 -7.56
N GLU A 90 -10.80 -16.61 -6.68
CA GLU A 90 -11.48 -16.74 -5.39
C GLU A 90 -11.18 -15.52 -4.50
N ARG A 91 -12.25 -14.84 -4.05
CA ARG A 91 -12.15 -13.77 -3.06
C ARG A 91 -12.16 -14.36 -1.66
N LEU A 92 -11.07 -14.14 -0.94
CA LEU A 92 -10.87 -14.61 0.42
C LEU A 92 -11.59 -13.72 1.45
N PRO A 93 -11.92 -14.23 2.66
CA PRO A 93 -12.65 -13.48 3.69
C PRO A 93 -11.98 -12.17 4.13
N ASN A 94 -10.65 -12.07 4.01
CA ASN A 94 -9.87 -10.87 4.35
C ASN A 94 -9.87 -9.80 3.23
N GLY A 95 -10.62 -10.03 2.15
CA GLY A 95 -10.75 -9.18 0.98
C GLY A 95 -9.58 -9.28 -0.02
N SER A 96 -8.66 -10.24 0.16
CA SER A 96 -7.64 -10.55 -0.85
C SER A 96 -8.15 -11.58 -1.86
N TYR A 97 -7.51 -11.67 -3.00
CA TYR A 97 -7.81 -12.63 -4.06
C TYR A 97 -6.74 -13.71 -4.11
N LYS A 98 -7.16 -14.96 -4.14
CA LYS A 98 -6.27 -16.10 -4.33
C LYS A 98 -5.84 -16.17 -5.79
N LEU A 99 -4.53 -16.05 -6.03
CA LEU A 99 -3.95 -16.07 -7.36
C LEU A 99 -3.48 -17.47 -7.75
N ALA A 100 -2.86 -18.19 -6.82
CA ALA A 100 -2.35 -19.54 -7.03
C ALA A 100 -2.21 -20.27 -5.70
N GLU A 101 -2.15 -21.60 -5.76
CA GLU A 101 -1.76 -22.44 -4.63
C GLU A 101 -0.82 -23.54 -5.12
N TYR A 102 0.28 -23.75 -4.39
CA TYR A 102 1.25 -24.79 -4.71
C TYR A 102 1.85 -25.37 -3.43
N ASN A 103 1.80 -26.70 -3.27
CA ASN A 103 2.33 -27.42 -2.10
C ASN A 103 1.85 -26.84 -0.74
N GLY A 104 0.56 -26.48 -0.67
CA GLY A 104 -0.07 -25.90 0.52
C GLY A 104 0.35 -24.46 0.82
N VAL A 105 1.07 -23.80 -0.09
CA VAL A 105 1.37 -22.36 -0.03
C VAL A 105 0.41 -21.62 -0.96
N THR A 106 -0.37 -20.72 -0.39
CA THR A 106 -1.26 -19.83 -1.14
C THR A 106 -0.53 -18.54 -1.49
N LEU A 107 -0.63 -18.11 -2.75
CA LEU A 107 -0.37 -16.75 -3.18
C LEU A 107 -1.69 -15.99 -3.22
N ALA A 108 -1.75 -14.88 -2.48
CA ALA A 108 -2.87 -13.96 -2.52
C ALA A 108 -2.41 -12.54 -2.86
N CYS A 109 -3.31 -11.76 -3.44
CA CYS A 109 -3.09 -10.36 -3.73
C CYS A 109 -4.22 -9.52 -3.15
N LYS A 110 -3.88 -8.36 -2.58
CA LYS A 110 -4.84 -7.37 -2.10
C LYS A 110 -4.52 -6.01 -2.70
N GLU A 111 -5.55 -5.35 -3.20
CA GLU A 111 -5.44 -3.96 -3.61
C GLU A 111 -5.26 -3.06 -2.38
N HIS A 112 -4.24 -2.21 -2.43
CA HIS A 112 -3.94 -1.20 -1.46
C HIS A 112 -4.20 0.18 -2.07
N HIS A 113 -5.12 0.92 -1.48
CA HIS A 113 -5.65 2.18 -2.01
C HIS A 113 -4.56 3.23 -2.34
N LEU A 114 -3.41 3.20 -1.64
CA LEU A 114 -2.34 4.20 -1.82
C LEU A 114 -1.29 3.84 -2.88
N PHE A 115 -0.93 2.57 -3.01
CA PHE A 115 0.22 2.17 -3.82
C PHE A 115 -0.01 0.94 -4.71
N GLY A 116 -1.25 0.46 -4.81
CA GLY A 116 -1.63 -0.58 -5.77
C GLY A 116 -1.63 -1.98 -5.16
N TYR A 117 -1.23 -2.98 -5.92
CA TYR A 117 -1.43 -4.39 -5.58
C TYR A 117 -0.27 -4.94 -4.75
N VAL A 118 -0.62 -5.46 -3.57
CA VAL A 118 0.32 -6.04 -2.60
C VAL A 118 0.06 -7.54 -2.53
N PHE A 119 1.14 -8.30 -2.57
CA PHE A 119 1.06 -9.75 -2.61
C PHE A 119 1.47 -10.33 -1.27
N SER A 120 0.93 -11.50 -0.96
CA SER A 120 1.38 -12.26 0.18
C SER A 120 1.33 -13.74 -0.08
N THR A 121 2.31 -14.45 0.45
CA THR A 121 2.29 -15.91 0.52
C THR A 121 2.03 -16.35 1.94
N TYR A 122 1.25 -17.39 2.15
CA TYR A 122 1.03 -18.00 3.46
C TYR A 122 0.70 -19.48 3.31
N ARG A 123 0.80 -20.23 4.40
CA ARG A 123 0.25 -21.58 4.53
C ARG A 123 -0.99 -21.52 5.41
N THR A 124 -1.93 -22.42 5.16
CA THR A 124 -3.11 -22.57 6.02
C THR A 124 -2.84 -23.73 6.97
N ALA A 125 -2.95 -23.51 8.27
CA ALA A 125 -2.85 -24.58 9.27
C ALA A 125 -3.99 -25.59 9.03
N PRO A 126 -3.71 -26.91 8.92
CA PRO A 126 -4.74 -27.90 8.59
C PRO A 126 -5.87 -27.96 9.63
N ASP A 127 -5.54 -27.63 10.88
CA ASP A 127 -6.41 -27.89 12.04
C ASP A 127 -7.28 -26.68 12.39
N SER A 128 -6.77 -25.47 12.17
CA SER A 128 -7.42 -24.21 12.59
C SER A 128 -7.84 -23.31 11.42
N GLY A 129 -7.35 -23.56 10.21
CA GLY A 129 -7.55 -22.66 9.07
C GLY A 129 -6.76 -21.35 9.18
N GLU A 130 -5.88 -21.21 10.18
CA GLU A 130 -5.12 -19.98 10.39
C GLU A 130 -4.00 -19.81 9.36
N MET A 131 -3.78 -18.55 8.96
CA MET A 131 -2.68 -18.19 8.06
C MET A 131 -1.36 -18.15 8.82
N VAL A 132 -0.47 -19.09 8.53
CA VAL A 132 0.87 -19.20 9.13
C VAL A 132 1.96 -18.89 8.10
N ALA A 133 3.14 -18.51 8.60
CA ALA A 133 4.33 -18.18 7.79
C ALA A 133 4.05 -17.14 6.69
N ARG A 134 3.22 -16.13 7.00
CA ARG A 134 2.85 -15.09 6.04
C ARG A 134 4.05 -14.21 5.68
N GLN A 135 4.31 -14.06 4.39
CA GLN A 135 5.29 -13.12 3.83
C GLN A 135 4.57 -12.13 2.91
N ILE A 136 4.99 -10.86 2.95
CA ILE A 136 4.39 -9.79 2.14
C ILE A 136 5.42 -9.30 1.13
N PHE A 137 5.00 -9.18 -0.12
CA PHE A 137 5.80 -8.72 -1.23
C PHE A 137 5.16 -7.48 -1.83
N TYR A 138 5.92 -6.39 -1.84
CA TYR A 138 5.49 -5.13 -2.42
C TYR A 138 6.04 -4.91 -3.82
N ASN A 139 7.06 -5.66 -4.23
CA ASN A 139 7.66 -5.53 -5.55
C ASN A 139 7.70 -6.90 -6.21
N LYS A 140 7.25 -6.94 -7.47
CA LYS A 140 7.16 -8.16 -8.29
C LYS A 140 8.49 -8.91 -8.42
N GLU A 141 9.61 -8.20 -8.43
CA GLU A 141 10.96 -8.76 -8.58
C GLU A 141 11.42 -9.55 -7.35
N PHE A 142 10.87 -9.22 -6.17
CA PHE A 142 11.20 -9.90 -4.91
C PHE A 142 10.24 -11.04 -4.60
N ALA A 143 9.14 -11.13 -5.33
CA ALA A 143 8.23 -12.24 -5.20
C ALA A 143 8.70 -13.41 -6.09
N PRO A 144 8.49 -14.67 -5.68
CA PRO A 144 9.11 -15.77 -6.39
C PRO A 144 8.56 -15.85 -7.84
N PRO A 145 9.42 -15.96 -8.88
CA PRO A 145 9.03 -15.84 -10.29
C PRO A 145 7.91 -16.78 -10.74
N LYS A 146 7.74 -17.93 -10.06
CA LYS A 146 6.71 -18.93 -10.36
C LYS A 146 5.28 -18.48 -10.08
N TYR A 147 5.09 -17.33 -9.42
CA TYR A 147 3.81 -16.91 -8.87
C TYR A 147 3.24 -15.64 -9.51
N PHE A 148 4.01 -14.92 -10.33
CA PHE A 148 3.61 -13.62 -10.85
C PHE A 148 3.59 -13.65 -12.37
N ILE A 149 2.40 -13.87 -12.94
CA ILE A 149 2.11 -13.44 -14.30
C ILE A 149 1.34 -12.12 -14.16
N CYS A 150 2.06 -11.01 -14.16
CA CYS A 150 1.45 -9.74 -14.50
C CYS A 150 1.35 -9.73 -16.02
N TYR A 151 0.13 -9.86 -16.54
CA TYR A 151 -0.15 -9.74 -17.98
C TYR A 151 -0.03 -8.30 -18.44
#